data_AF-A0AA39SJF7-F1
#
_entry.id   AF-A0AA39SJF7-F1
#
_cell.length_a   1.000
_cell.length_b   1.000
_cell.length_c   1.000
_cell.angle_alpha   90.00
_cell.angle_beta   90.00
_cell.angle_gamma   90.00
#
_symmetry.space_group_name_H-M   'P 1'
#
loop_
_entity.id
_entity.type
_entity.pdbx_description
1 polymer ?
#
loop_
_entity_poly.entity_id
_entity_poly.type
_entity_poly.pdbx_seq_one_letter_code
_entity_poly.pdbx_strand_id
1 'polypeptide(L)'
;MKKNLNPIPVTHRTVPEPKGQHLDFVNIAYSHLVHSYWDKLNSLITHLTPFRVKHVLMKLQKDYVISLEFFNWVQTHKPNSHTLETHLMILRILTKSKKFKSAESILKGLWPWQVAEAMAVLRGIRFAVDAGLVPAVIESDAKYVVDLIKLAVAPSADVPELSC
;
A
#
# COMPACT_ATOMS: atom_id res chain seq x y z
N MET A 1 38.91 -18.59 3.16
CA MET A 1 37.90 -18.69 4.23
C MET A 1 36.53 -18.41 3.60
N LYS A 2 35.76 -19.45 3.27
CA LYS A 2 34.46 -19.34 2.56
C LYS A 2 33.40 -18.88 3.56
N LYS A 3 32.77 -17.73 3.34
CA LYS A 3 31.62 -17.26 4.15
C LYS A 3 30.42 -18.14 3.80
N ASN A 4 30.03 -19.03 4.72
CA ASN A 4 28.74 -19.72 4.67
C ASN A 4 27.64 -18.69 4.93
N LEU A 5 27.03 -18.18 3.86
CA LEU A 5 25.79 -17.42 3.95
C LEU A 5 24.66 -18.42 4.15
N ASN A 6 24.24 -18.61 5.40
CA ASN A 6 23.01 -19.33 5.69
C ASN A 6 21.86 -18.56 5.02
N PRO A 7 21.06 -19.17 4.14
CA PRO A 7 19.93 -18.50 3.52
C PRO A 7 18.97 -18.05 4.62
N ILE A 8 18.72 -16.75 4.72
CA ILE A 8 17.68 -16.20 5.59
C ILE A 8 16.36 -16.87 5.18
N PRO A 9 15.64 -17.55 6.07
CA PRO A 9 14.35 -18.13 5.73
C PRO A 9 13.42 -16.99 5.35
N VAL A 10 13.14 -16.88 4.05
CA VAL A 10 12.10 -16.00 3.52
C VAL A 10 10.79 -16.57 4.04
N THR A 11 10.30 -16.07 5.18
CA THR A 11 8.92 -16.31 5.56
C THR A 11 8.09 -15.74 4.42
N HIS A 12 7.42 -16.61 3.68
CA HIS A 12 6.40 -16.20 2.73
C HIS A 12 5.39 -15.37 3.54
N ARG A 13 5.54 -14.03 3.51
CA ARG A 13 4.59 -13.10 4.13
C ARG A 13 3.32 -13.15 3.28
N THR A 14 2.55 -14.23 3.43
CA THR A 14 1.23 -14.34 2.84
C THR A 14 0.35 -13.36 3.60
N VAL A 15 -0.13 -12.32 2.92
CA VAL A 15 -1.13 -11.43 3.50
C VAL A 15 -2.31 -12.31 3.93
N PRO A 16 -2.71 -12.31 5.21
CA PRO A 16 -3.79 -13.18 5.66
C PRO A 16 -5.06 -12.81 4.92
N GLU A 17 -5.69 -13.78 4.28
CA GLU A 17 -6.95 -13.55 3.58
C GLU A 17 -8.05 -13.13 4.56
N PRO A 18 -8.94 -12.21 4.15
CA PRO A 18 -10.04 -11.81 5.00
C PRO A 18 -11.00 -13.01 5.13
N LYS A 19 -11.46 -13.28 6.36
CA LYS A 19 -12.40 -14.36 6.69
C LYS A 19 -13.60 -13.81 7.47
N GLY A 20 -14.74 -14.49 7.37
CA GLY A 20 -15.99 -14.10 8.05
C GLY A 20 -16.38 -12.66 7.77
N GLN A 21 -16.68 -11.90 8.84
CA GLN A 21 -17.14 -10.51 8.76
C GLN A 21 -16.19 -9.58 7.99
N HIS A 22 -14.88 -9.84 7.99
CA HIS A 22 -13.94 -9.04 7.20
C HIS A 22 -14.11 -9.29 5.70
N LEU A 23 -14.36 -10.53 5.30
CA LEU A 23 -14.61 -10.90 3.90
C LEU A 23 -15.94 -10.31 3.42
N ASP A 24 -16.99 -10.42 4.24
CA ASP A 24 -18.31 -9.87 3.93
C ASP A 24 -18.24 -8.36 3.74
N PHE A 25 -17.55 -7.67 4.66
CA PHE A 25 -17.30 -6.24 4.54
C PHE A 25 -16.61 -5.89 3.22
N VAL A 26 -15.51 -6.59 2.90
CA VAL A 26 -14.73 -6.33 1.68
C VAL A 26 -15.58 -6.55 0.42
N ASN A 27 -16.43 -7.58 0.42
CA ASN A 27 -17.33 -7.88 -0.70
C ASN A 27 -18.44 -6.83 -0.86
N ILE A 28 -19.08 -6.44 0.24
CA ILE A 28 -20.14 -5.42 0.26
C ILE A 28 -19.57 -4.07 -0.19
N ALA A 29 -18.45 -3.64 0.40
CA ALA A 29 -17.78 -2.39 0.03
C ALA A 29 -17.39 -2.38 -1.44
N TYR A 30 -16.78 -3.46 -1.94
CA TYR A 30 -16.43 -3.58 -3.36
C TYR A 30 -17.66 -3.48 -4.27
N SER A 31 -18.76 -4.16 -3.92
CA SER A 31 -20.01 -4.08 -4.68
C SER A 31 -20.56 -2.65 -4.72
N HIS A 32 -20.58 -1.94 -3.60
CA HIS A 32 -21.01 -0.54 -3.57
C HIS A 32 -20.12 0.37 -4.42
N LEU A 33 -18.80 0.16 -4.38
CA LEU A 33 -17.83 0.95 -5.14
C LEU A 33 -17.97 0.74 -6.65
N VAL A 34 -18.12 -0.50 -7.12
CA VAL A 34 -18.28 -0.81 -8.54
C VAL A 34 -19.57 -0.23 -9.12
N HIS A 35 -20.62 -0.10 -8.30
CA HIS A 35 -21.88 0.51 -8.69
C HIS A 35 -21.99 2.00 -8.28
N SER A 36 -20.90 2.62 -7.83
CA SER A 36 -20.85 4.03 -7.40
C SER A 36 -21.88 4.41 -6.33
N TYR A 37 -22.29 3.47 -5.47
CA TYR A 37 -23.20 3.70 -4.35
C TYR A 37 -22.48 4.25 -3.12
N TRP A 38 -21.94 5.46 -3.22
CA TRP A 38 -21.16 6.12 -2.17
C TRP A 38 -21.98 6.36 -0.89
N ASP A 39 -23.28 6.65 -1.01
CA ASP A 39 -24.16 6.85 0.16
C ASP A 39 -24.24 5.60 1.05
N LYS A 40 -24.24 4.40 0.44
CA LYS A 40 -24.26 3.13 1.17
C LYS A 40 -22.93 2.85 1.85
N LEU A 41 -21.83 3.39 1.31
CA LEU A 41 -20.50 3.27 1.90
C LEU A 41 -20.39 4.05 3.21
N ASN A 42 -21.17 5.12 3.40
CA ASN A 42 -21.20 5.89 4.64
C ASN A 42 -21.60 5.05 5.85
N SER A 43 -22.50 4.07 5.67
CA SER A 43 -22.88 3.14 6.73
C SER A 43 -21.71 2.26 7.21
N LEU A 44 -20.66 2.11 6.40
CA LEU A 44 -19.51 1.25 6.65
C LEU A 44 -18.33 1.99 7.31
N ILE A 45 -18.39 3.32 7.46
CA ILE A 45 -17.30 4.16 8.01
C ILE A 45 -16.87 3.70 9.41
N THR A 46 -17.84 3.41 10.27
CA THR A 46 -17.58 3.01 11.67
C THR A 46 -16.71 1.76 11.74
N HIS A 47 -16.92 0.82 10.80
CA HIS A 47 -16.22 -0.46 10.75
C HIS A 47 -15.04 -0.48 9.78
N LEU A 48 -14.63 0.68 9.28
CA LEU A 48 -13.45 0.81 8.43
C LEU A 48 -12.18 0.63 9.28
N THR A 49 -11.33 -0.32 8.90
CA THR A 49 -10.06 -0.61 9.58
C THR A 49 -8.93 -0.71 8.56
N PRO A 50 -7.67 -0.49 8.95
CA PRO A 50 -6.52 -0.66 8.06
C PRO A 50 -6.52 -1.97 7.26
N PHE A 51 -6.87 -3.07 7.93
CA PHE A 51 -7.00 -4.38 7.31
C PHE A 51 -8.07 -4.39 6.20
N ARG A 52 -9.26 -3.86 6.49
CA ARG A 52 -10.36 -3.82 5.52
C ARG A 52 -10.07 -2.89 4.34
N VAL A 53 -9.50 -1.72 4.60
CA VAL A 53 -9.08 -0.76 3.53
C VAL A 53 -8.07 -1.41 2.60
N LYS A 54 -7.05 -2.06 3.16
CA LYS A 54 -6.06 -2.81 2.40
C LYS A 54 -6.72 -3.85 1.49
N HIS A 55 -7.61 -4.69 2.02
CA HIS A 55 -8.24 -5.74 1.23
C HIS A 55 -9.23 -5.22 0.18
N VAL A 56 -9.91 -4.10 0.44
CA VAL A 56 -10.73 -3.43 -0.58
C VAL A 56 -9.84 -2.88 -1.71
N LEU A 57 -8.75 -2.18 -1.38
CA LEU A 57 -7.78 -1.71 -2.38
C LEU A 57 -7.17 -2.86 -3.19
N MET A 58 -6.90 -4.01 -2.56
CA MET A 58 -6.44 -5.21 -3.27
C MET A 58 -7.44 -5.69 -4.31
N LYS A 59 -8.74 -5.65 -4.01
CA LYS A 59 -9.79 -6.00 -4.98
C LYS A 59 -9.93 -4.98 -6.11
N LEU A 60 -9.70 -3.70 -5.81
CA LEU A 60 -9.85 -2.61 -6.77
C LEU A 60 -8.63 -2.40 -7.68
N GLN A 61 -7.53 -3.15 -7.50
CA GLN A 61 -6.25 -2.94 -8.21
C GLN A 61 -6.35 -2.79 -9.74
N LYS A 62 -7.39 -3.36 -10.37
CA LYS A 62 -7.62 -3.26 -11.82
C LYS A 62 -8.17 -1.91 -12.26
N ASP A 63 -8.93 -1.24 -11.39
CA ASP A 63 -9.56 0.04 -11.67
C ASP A 63 -8.91 1.14 -10.84
N TYR A 64 -8.07 1.94 -11.49
CA TYR A 64 -7.35 3.01 -10.81
C TYR A 64 -8.25 4.16 -10.39
N VAL A 65 -9.37 4.41 -11.09
CA VAL A 65 -10.28 5.54 -10.81
C VAL A 65 -10.98 5.25 -9.50
N ILE A 66 -11.66 4.11 -9.42
CA ILE A 66 -12.39 3.70 -8.21
C ILE A 66 -11.42 3.50 -7.04
N SER A 67 -10.22 2.96 -7.30
CA SER A 67 -9.18 2.83 -6.25
C SER A 67 -8.78 4.17 -5.65
N LEU A 68 -8.58 5.20 -6.50
CA LEU A 68 -8.18 6.53 -6.06
C LEU A 68 -9.32 7.26 -5.35
N GLU A 69 -10.55 7.16 -5.88
CA GLU A 69 -11.74 7.72 -5.24
C GLU A 69 -11.97 7.10 -3.86
N PHE A 70 -11.86 5.78 -3.75
CA PHE A 70 -11.97 5.08 -2.47
C PHE A 70 -10.86 5.52 -1.50
N PHE A 71 -9.61 5.61 -1.98
CA PHE A 71 -8.48 6.07 -1.16
C PHE A 71 -8.72 7.47 -0.59
N ASN A 72 -9.16 8.41 -1.43
CA ASN A 72 -9.47 9.78 -1.02
C ASN A 72 -10.68 9.83 -0.08
N TRP A 73 -11.72 9.05 -0.36
CA TRP A 73 -12.90 8.95 0.50
C TRP A 73 -12.52 8.46 1.91
N VAL A 74 -11.65 7.43 2.02
CA VAL A 74 -11.12 6.97 3.31
C VAL A 74 -10.28 8.06 3.99
N GLN A 75 -9.48 8.80 3.23
CA GLN A 75 -8.66 9.90 3.78
C GLN A 75 -9.53 11.00 4.41
N THR A 76 -10.67 11.33 3.81
CA THR A 76 -11.61 12.34 4.32
C THR A 76 -12.37 11.87 5.55
N HIS A 77 -12.80 10.61 5.60
CA HIS A 77 -13.69 10.13 6.66
C HIS A 77 -12.97 9.47 7.83
N LYS A 78 -11.87 8.74 7.58
CA LYS A 78 -11.13 8.00 8.61
C LYS A 78 -9.65 7.86 8.24
N PRO A 79 -8.88 8.96 8.30
CA PRO A 79 -7.48 8.98 7.86
C PRO A 79 -6.60 7.96 8.59
N ASN A 80 -6.90 7.66 9.85
CA ASN A 80 -6.20 6.65 10.67
C ASN A 80 -6.32 5.21 10.12
N SER A 81 -7.20 4.97 9.13
CA SER A 81 -7.31 3.67 8.46
C SER A 81 -6.30 3.50 7.33
N HIS A 82 -5.61 4.57 6.92
CA HIS A 82 -4.50 4.46 5.99
C HIS A 82 -3.22 4.10 6.71
N THR A 83 -2.49 3.16 6.11
CA THR A 83 -1.16 2.76 6.55
C THR A 83 -0.17 3.00 5.44
N LEU A 84 1.12 2.88 5.73
CA LEU A 84 2.15 2.92 4.68
C LEU A 84 1.84 1.92 3.57
N GLU A 85 1.33 0.74 3.92
CA GLU A 85 0.98 -0.29 2.93
C GLU A 85 -0.16 0.15 2.01
N THR A 86 -1.21 0.82 2.51
CA THR A 86 -2.31 1.30 1.65
C THR A 86 -1.85 2.43 0.74
N HIS A 87 -0.95 3.30 1.21
CA HIS A 87 -0.30 4.33 0.39
C HIS A 87 0.55 3.71 -0.73
N LEU A 88 1.38 2.71 -0.41
CA LEU A 88 2.19 2.01 -1.41
C LEU A 88 1.33 1.26 -2.43
N MET A 89 0.20 0.69 -2.00
CA MET A 89 -0.77 0.06 -2.91
C MET A 89 -1.34 1.05 -3.90
N ILE A 90 -1.84 2.21 -3.45
CA ILE A 90 -2.41 3.20 -4.37
C ILE A 90 -1.34 3.75 -5.32
N LEU A 91 -0.12 4.00 -4.84
CA LEU A 91 1.01 4.38 -5.68
C LEU A 91 1.30 3.31 -6.75
N ARG A 92 1.28 2.03 -6.39
CA ARG A 92 1.46 0.92 -7.33
C ARG A 92 0.34 0.85 -8.38
N ILE A 93 -0.90 1.09 -7.99
CA ILE A 93 -2.05 1.11 -8.91
C ILE A 93 -1.93 2.29 -9.90
N LEU A 94 -1.57 3.48 -9.40
CA LEU A 94 -1.42 4.68 -10.22
C LEU A 94 -0.22 4.60 -11.17
N THR A 95 0.91 4.05 -10.73
CA THR A 95 2.09 3.84 -11.58
C THR A 95 1.83 2.81 -12.67
N LYS A 96 1.16 1.69 -12.36
CA LYS A 96 0.73 0.70 -13.36
C LYS A 96 -0.21 1.27 -14.41
N SER A 97 -1.09 2.20 -14.02
CA SER A 97 -2.01 2.91 -14.93
C SER A 97 -1.41 4.16 -15.57
N LYS A 98 -0.10 4.40 -15.39
CA LYS A 98 0.66 5.56 -15.93
C LYS A 98 0.10 6.92 -15.46
N LYS A 99 -0.58 6.99 -14.32
CA LYS A 99 -1.13 8.22 -13.72
C LYS A 99 -0.14 8.88 -12.77
N PHE A 100 0.99 9.34 -13.33
CA PHE A 100 2.11 9.87 -12.54
C PHE A 100 1.78 11.17 -11.79
N LYS A 101 0.96 12.06 -12.35
CA LYS A 101 0.55 13.30 -11.66
C LYS A 101 -0.21 13.00 -10.36
N SER A 102 -1.15 12.06 -10.42
CA SER A 102 -1.90 11.60 -9.24
C SER A 102 -0.97 10.89 -8.25
N ALA A 103 -0.07 10.03 -8.72
CA ALA A 103 0.90 9.35 -7.85
C ALA A 103 1.82 10.34 -7.12
N GLU A 104 2.31 11.36 -7.82
CA GLU A 104 3.12 12.42 -7.24
C GLU A 104 2.35 13.22 -6.18
N SER A 105 1.07 13.51 -6.42
CA SER A 105 0.21 14.19 -5.44
C SER A 105 0.03 13.36 -4.16
N ILE A 106 -0.20 12.05 -4.29
CA ILE A 106 -0.30 11.15 -3.13
C ILE A 106 1.02 11.13 -2.36
N LEU A 107 2.14 11.09 -3.07
CA LEU A 107 3.45 11.02 -2.46
C LEU A 107 3.86 12.31 -1.75
N LYS A 108 3.51 13.48 -2.29
CA LYS A 108 3.69 14.77 -1.59
C LYS A 108 2.88 14.86 -0.29
N GLY A 109 1.77 14.11 -0.20
CA GLY A 109 0.96 14.01 1.01
C GLY A 109 1.51 13.08 2.09
N LEU A 110 2.50 12.22 1.78
CA LEU A 110 3.20 11.45 2.81
C LEU A 110 4.07 12.38 3.67
N TRP A 111 4.27 12.02 4.93
CA TRP A 111 5.03 12.84 5.88
C TRP A 111 6.49 13.02 5.42
N PRO A 112 7.10 14.21 5.61
CA PRO A 112 8.38 14.60 4.98
C PRO A 112 9.55 13.61 5.17
N TRP A 113 9.56 12.84 6.25
CA TRP A 113 10.64 11.89 6.55
C TRP A 113 10.66 10.65 5.64
N GLN A 114 9.53 10.27 5.01
CA GLN A 114 9.45 9.13 4.09
C GLN A 114 9.43 9.53 2.60
N VAL A 115 9.26 10.82 2.29
CA VAL A 115 8.98 11.31 0.93
C VAL A 115 10.23 11.39 0.06
N ALA A 116 11.41 11.68 0.63
CA ALA A 116 12.62 11.90 -0.17
C ALA A 116 13.03 10.65 -0.97
N GLU A 117 13.02 9.48 -0.31
CA GLU A 117 13.41 8.21 -0.90
C GLU A 117 12.36 7.69 -1.89
N ALA A 118 11.08 7.74 -1.51
CA ALA A 118 9.99 7.34 -2.40
C ALA A 118 9.87 8.27 -3.63
N MET A 119 10.19 9.56 -3.51
CA MET A 119 10.20 10.51 -4.65
C MET A 119 11.38 10.24 -5.58
N ALA A 120 12.53 9.83 -5.05
CA ALA A 120 13.65 9.39 -5.87
C ALA A 120 13.27 8.15 -6.69
N VAL A 121 12.62 7.16 -6.07
CA VAL A 121 12.15 5.94 -6.75
C VAL A 121 11.13 6.26 -7.84
N LEU A 122 10.12 7.10 -7.55
CA LEU A 122 9.09 7.47 -8.53
C LEU A 122 9.66 8.25 -9.72
N ARG A 123 10.65 9.13 -9.48
CA ARG A 123 11.37 9.84 -10.54
C ARG A 123 12.19 8.88 -11.41
N GLY A 124 12.87 7.92 -10.80
CA GLY A 124 13.60 6.87 -11.51
C GLY A 124 12.70 6.01 -12.40
N ILE A 125 11.56 5.56 -11.87
CA ILE A 125 10.57 4.77 -12.62
C ILE A 125 10.01 5.58 -13.80
N ARG A 126 9.63 6.85 -13.57
CA ARG A 126 9.12 7.72 -14.64
C ARG A 126 10.16 7.92 -15.75
N PHE A 127 11.41 8.19 -15.39
CA PHE A 127 12.50 8.32 -16.36
C PHE A 127 12.70 7.04 -17.18
N ALA A 128 12.70 5.88 -16.54
CA ALA A 128 12.85 4.59 -17.21
C ALA A 128 11.70 4.28 -18.19
N VAL A 129 10.47 4.68 -17.84
CA VAL A 129 9.30 4.55 -18.72
C VAL A 129 9.40 5.50 -19.90
N ASP A 130 9.73 6.77 -19.66
CA ASP A 130 9.88 7.80 -20.70
C ASP A 130 11.06 7.46 -21.65
N ALA A 131 12.09 6.78 -21.16
CA ALA A 131 13.24 6.32 -21.93
C ALA A 131 13.06 4.94 -22.62
N GLY A 132 11.90 4.28 -22.47
CA GLY A 132 11.63 2.98 -23.13
C GLY A 132 12.35 1.76 -22.53
N LEU A 133 12.90 1.86 -21.30
CA LEU A 133 13.71 0.83 -20.64
C LEU A 133 12.88 -0.22 -19.86
N VAL A 134 11.68 -0.54 -20.35
CA VAL A 134 10.58 -1.16 -19.59
C VAL A 134 10.83 -2.57 -19.00
N PRO A 135 11.74 -3.45 -19.49
CA PRO A 135 11.85 -4.79 -18.88
C PRO A 135 12.79 -4.89 -17.66
N ALA A 136 13.74 -3.98 -17.43
CA ALA A 136 14.83 -4.21 -16.46
C ALA A 136 14.62 -3.56 -15.07
N VAL A 137 13.75 -2.55 -14.97
CA VAL A 137 13.63 -1.71 -13.76
C VAL A 137 12.64 -2.28 -12.73
N ILE A 138 11.75 -3.18 -13.15
CA ILE A 138 10.66 -3.69 -12.30
C ILE A 138 11.18 -4.71 -11.25
N GLU A 139 12.31 -5.39 -11.49
CA GLU A 139 12.85 -6.40 -10.57
C GLU A 139 13.92 -5.88 -9.61
N SER A 140 14.77 -4.93 -10.03
CA SER A 140 15.86 -4.40 -9.19
C SER A 140 15.36 -3.49 -8.07
N ASP A 141 14.46 -2.56 -8.39
CA ASP A 141 14.05 -1.51 -7.46
C ASP A 141 12.93 -1.95 -6.52
N ALA A 142 12.12 -2.94 -6.93
CA ALA A 142 11.16 -3.58 -6.04
C ALA A 142 11.86 -4.26 -4.85
N LYS A 143 13.04 -4.84 -5.07
CA LYS A 143 13.86 -5.43 -4.00
C LYS A 143 14.36 -4.37 -3.03
N TYR A 144 14.85 -3.24 -3.54
CA TYR A 144 15.31 -2.12 -2.71
C TYR A 144 14.18 -1.54 -1.84
N VAL A 145 13.01 -1.30 -2.43
CA VAL A 145 11.82 -0.82 -1.68
C VAL A 145 11.35 -1.85 -0.66
N VAL A 146 11.38 -3.15 -0.99
CA VAL A 146 11.03 -4.22 -0.05
C VAL A 146 12.04 -4.31 1.11
N ASP A 147 13.33 -4.12 0.85
CA ASP A 147 14.36 -4.15 1.88
C ASP A 147 14.31 -2.90 2.78
N LEU A 148 13.94 -1.75 2.22
CA LEU A 148 13.71 -0.51 2.96
C LEU A 148 12.45 -0.59 3.85
N ILE A 149 11.40 -1.28 3.38
CA ILE A 149 10.22 -1.61 4.18
C ILE A 149 10.54 -2.64 5.27
N LYS A 150 11.43 -3.62 5.02
CA LYS A 150 11.87 -4.59 6.05
C LYS A 150 12.68 -3.90 7.16
N LEU A 151 13.49 -2.90 6.82
CA LEU A 151 14.21 -2.06 7.78
C LEU A 151 13.25 -1.23 8.64
N ALA A 152 12.15 -0.74 8.07
CA ALA A 152 11.13 0.03 8.80
C ALA A 152 10.16 -0.84 9.65
N VAL A 153 10.14 -2.17 9.47
CA VAL A 153 9.24 -3.12 10.14
C VAL A 153 10.01 -4.09 11.05
N ALA A 154 11.19 -3.69 11.55
CA ALA A 154 11.83 -4.42 12.65
C ALA A 154 10.92 -4.32 13.89
N PRO A 155 10.67 -5.42 14.63
CA PRO A 155 9.85 -5.35 15.83
C PRO A 155 10.61 -4.53 16.87
N SER A 156 9.94 -3.55 17.47
CA SER A 156 10.36 -2.96 18.73
C SER A 156 10.39 -4.07 19.79
N ALA A 157 11.54 -4.74 19.90
CA ALA A 157 11.86 -5.50 21.10
C ALA A 157 12.08 -4.50 22.24
N ASP A 158 11.56 -4.88 23.39
CA ASP A 158 11.86 -4.39 24.74
C ASP A 158 11.16 -3.10 25.21
N VAL A 159 9.91 -3.27 25.66
CA VAL A 159 9.40 -2.52 26.80
C VAL A 159 9.80 -3.31 28.06
N PRO A 160 10.61 -2.78 28.97
CA PRO A 160 10.84 -3.43 30.26
C PRO A 160 9.55 -3.32 31.09
N GLU A 161 9.00 -4.46 31.50
CA GLU A 161 8.02 -4.52 32.58
C GLU A 161 8.65 -3.93 33.86
N LEU A 162 8.15 -2.77 34.28
CA LEU A 162 8.36 -2.28 35.64
C LEU A 162 7.29 -2.91 36.52
N SER A 163 7.73 -3.89 37.29
CA SER A 163 7.01 -4.49 38.41
C SER A 163 6.73 -3.47 39.52
N CYS A 164 5.45 -3.33 39.87
CA CYS A 164 4.93 -3.08 41.22
C CYS A 164 3.66 -3.92 41.40
#